data_AF-A0A7C3W3H0-F1
#
_entry.id   AF-A0A7C3W3H0-F1
#
_cell.length_a   1.000
_cell.length_b   1.000
_cell.length_c   1.000
_cell.angle_alpha   90.00
_cell.angle_beta   90.00
_cell.angle_gamma   90.00
#
_symmetry.space_group_name_H-M   'P 1'
#
loop_
_entity.id
_entity.type
_entity.pdbx_description
1 polymer ?
#
loop_
_entity_poly.entity_id
_entity_poly.type
_entity_poly.pdbx_seq_one_letter_code
_entity_poly.pdbx_strand_id
1 'polypeptide(L)'
;MQGLRQEEATLRRKIVGVLLQHARRRANRTPEEVANVLGVTPELISDFEWGRRDISLVELEILAHLYRVPLAYFWSEEISDERSDGKLPVAAIMGLRRRIIAVLLQQARIEAGRSYEELARLLDCPPTRIAAYESAESDIPLVELEAMAQFLGVPMSYFFDQGIQPSGGQLPDMEELKQLAELPADVRRFIVTPGNILYLHAAMQLSALPASTLRRIGESLLDITY
;
A
#
# COMPACT_ATOMS: atom_id res chain seq x y z
N MET A 1 -10.74 -33.59 34.09
CA MET A 1 -10.92 -32.28 33.39
C MET A 1 -9.68 -31.36 33.42
N GLN A 2 -8.68 -31.54 34.28
CA GLN A 2 -7.42 -30.78 34.23
C GLN A 2 -6.42 -31.30 33.17
N GLY A 3 -6.37 -32.62 32.92
CA GLY A 3 -5.47 -33.23 31.93
C GLY A 3 -5.73 -32.82 30.48
N LEU A 4 -7.00 -32.86 30.04
CA LEU A 4 -7.41 -32.41 28.69
C LEU A 4 -7.00 -30.96 28.39
N ARG A 5 -7.09 -30.06 29.37
CA ARG A 5 -6.65 -28.65 29.21
C ARG A 5 -5.13 -28.49 29.11
N GLN A 6 -4.35 -29.36 29.74
CA GLN A 6 -2.89 -29.35 29.63
C GLN A 6 -2.40 -29.95 28.30
N GLU A 7 -3.09 -30.98 27.82
CA GLU A 7 -2.84 -31.57 26.49
C GLU A 7 -3.19 -30.57 25.38
N GLU A 8 -4.33 -29.90 25.47
CA GLU A 8 -4.73 -28.81 24.56
C GLU A 8 -3.74 -27.65 24.58
N ALA A 9 -3.30 -27.19 25.77
CA ALA A 9 -2.31 -26.12 25.89
C ALA A 9 -0.95 -26.52 25.29
N THR A 10 -0.54 -27.77 25.46
CA THR A 10 0.71 -28.29 24.89
C THR A 10 0.63 -28.42 23.38
N LEU A 11 -0.49 -28.90 22.85
CA LEU A 11 -0.75 -28.97 21.41
C LEU A 11 -0.74 -27.56 20.81
N ARG A 12 -1.42 -26.60 21.45
CA ARG A 12 -1.49 -25.21 21.01
C ARG A 12 -0.12 -24.56 20.97
N ARG A 13 0.71 -24.74 22.00
CA ARG A 13 2.09 -24.22 22.04
C ARG A 13 2.93 -24.75 20.87
N LYS A 14 2.80 -26.04 20.53
CA LYS A 14 3.49 -26.61 19.36
C LYS A 14 3.00 -26.02 18.05
N ILE A 15 1.69 -25.83 17.89
CA ILE A 15 1.10 -25.19 16.70
C ILE A 15 1.65 -23.77 16.54
N VAL A 16 1.66 -22.97 17.61
CA VAL A 16 2.22 -21.61 17.58
C VAL A 16 3.70 -21.64 17.22
N GLY A 17 4.48 -22.57 17.78
CA GLY A 17 5.90 -22.74 17.44
C GLY A 17 6.14 -23.02 15.95
N VAL A 18 5.33 -23.91 15.36
CA VAL A 18 5.40 -24.21 13.92
C VAL A 18 5.03 -22.98 13.07
N LEU A 19 3.98 -22.23 13.46
CA LEU A 19 3.57 -21.01 12.78
C LEU A 19 4.65 -19.91 12.88
N LEU A 20 5.31 -19.77 14.02
CA LEU A 20 6.45 -18.86 14.23
C LEU A 20 7.62 -19.21 13.30
N GLN A 21 8.00 -20.48 13.25
CA GLN A 21 9.07 -20.95 12.38
C GLN A 21 8.75 -20.70 10.91
N HIS A 22 7.51 -21.01 10.50
CA HIS A 22 7.06 -20.78 9.14
C HIS A 22 7.09 -19.28 8.78
N ALA A 23 6.52 -18.42 9.63
CA ALA A 23 6.50 -16.97 9.42
C ALA A 23 7.92 -16.37 9.36
N ARG A 24 8.83 -16.80 10.24
CA ARG A 24 10.23 -16.35 10.23
C ARG A 24 10.93 -16.71 8.92
N ARG A 25 10.82 -17.97 8.49
CA ARG A 25 11.42 -18.44 7.23
C ARG A 25 10.85 -17.69 6.03
N ARG A 26 9.54 -17.44 6.01
CA ARG A 26 8.88 -16.65 4.96
C ARG A 26 9.39 -15.19 4.92
N ALA A 27 9.70 -14.63 6.08
CA ALA A 27 10.29 -13.30 6.20
C ALA A 27 11.81 -13.27 5.89
N ASN A 28 12.42 -14.40 5.51
CA ASN A 28 13.85 -14.57 5.28
C ASN A 28 14.72 -14.10 6.45
N ARG A 29 14.25 -14.35 7.69
CA ARG A 29 14.97 -13.97 8.91
C ARG A 29 15.70 -15.15 9.53
N THR A 30 16.90 -14.87 10.04
CA THR A 30 17.65 -15.83 10.85
C THR A 30 17.18 -15.78 12.31
N PRO A 31 17.31 -16.88 13.09
CA PRO A 31 17.02 -16.86 14.52
C PRO A 31 17.81 -15.77 15.27
N GLU A 32 19.04 -15.50 14.83
CA GLU A 32 19.94 -14.48 15.40
C GLU A 32 19.39 -13.07 15.20
N GLU A 33 18.90 -12.74 14.00
CA GLU A 33 18.25 -11.46 13.73
C GLU A 33 17.00 -11.26 14.59
N VAL A 34 16.19 -12.30 14.76
CA VAL A 34 14.97 -12.25 15.57
C VAL A 34 15.31 -12.07 17.05
N ALA A 35 16.30 -12.80 17.54
CA ALA A 35 16.79 -12.71 18.91
C ALA A 35 17.27 -11.29 19.25
N ASN A 36 18.01 -10.66 18.34
CA ASN A 36 18.46 -9.28 18.47
C ASN A 36 17.29 -8.28 18.57
N VAL A 37 16.23 -8.47 17.78
CA VAL A 37 15.03 -7.60 17.81
C VAL A 37 14.29 -7.73 19.14
N LEU A 38 14.16 -8.94 19.67
CA LEU A 38 13.47 -9.19 20.93
C LEU A 38 14.36 -8.94 22.18
N GLY A 39 15.65 -8.72 22.01
CA GLY A 39 16.60 -8.58 23.12
C GLY A 39 16.79 -9.88 23.91
N VAL A 40 16.71 -11.03 23.23
CA VAL A 40 16.82 -12.38 23.80
C VAL A 40 17.91 -13.19 23.10
N THR A 41 18.11 -14.45 23.50
CA THR A 41 19.10 -15.32 22.86
C THR A 41 18.51 -16.12 21.67
N PRO A 42 19.31 -16.51 20.67
CA PRO A 42 18.84 -17.34 19.54
C PRO A 42 18.27 -18.70 19.97
N GLU A 43 18.75 -19.25 21.09
CA GLU A 43 18.22 -20.48 21.69
C GLU A 43 16.78 -20.29 22.15
N LEU A 44 16.44 -19.12 22.71
CA LEU A 44 15.07 -18.83 23.13
C LEU A 44 14.10 -18.76 21.94
N ILE A 45 14.54 -18.19 20.81
CA ILE A 45 13.77 -18.20 19.56
C ILE A 45 13.52 -19.64 19.10
N SER A 46 14.55 -20.47 19.15
CA SER A 46 14.42 -21.89 18.84
C SER A 46 13.43 -22.57 19.78
N ASP A 47 13.52 -22.32 21.09
CA ASP A 47 12.61 -22.91 22.08
C ASP A 47 11.15 -22.50 21.87
N PHE A 48 10.88 -21.28 21.41
CA PHE A 48 9.55 -20.87 20.96
C PHE A 48 9.11 -21.67 19.74
N GLU A 49 9.94 -21.78 18.70
CA GLU A 49 9.63 -22.51 17.47
C GLU A 49 9.39 -24.01 17.67
N TRP A 50 10.13 -24.62 18.59
CA TRP A 50 9.98 -26.02 18.95
C TRP A 50 8.82 -26.27 19.93
N GLY A 51 8.13 -25.21 20.38
CA GLY A 51 7.08 -25.29 21.39
C GLY A 51 7.56 -25.82 22.74
N ARG A 52 8.84 -25.59 23.07
CA ARG A 52 9.45 -25.93 24.37
C ARG A 52 9.17 -24.86 25.42
N ARG A 53 8.98 -23.62 24.98
CA ARG A 53 8.67 -22.47 25.85
C ARG A 53 7.48 -21.69 25.31
N ASP A 54 6.70 -21.12 26.22
CA ASP A 54 5.60 -20.23 25.87
C ASP A 54 6.15 -18.88 25.42
N ILE A 55 5.59 -18.37 24.32
CA ILE A 55 5.77 -16.99 23.88
C ILE A 55 4.66 -16.12 24.48
N SER A 56 4.98 -14.93 24.93
CA SER A 56 4.01 -13.95 25.40
C SER A 56 3.30 -13.24 24.24
N LEU A 57 2.15 -12.62 24.52
CA LEU A 57 1.44 -11.84 23.51
C LEU A 57 2.29 -10.67 22.99
N VAL A 58 3.04 -9.97 23.86
CA VAL A 58 3.87 -8.82 23.47
C VAL A 58 5.00 -9.25 22.54
N GLU A 59 5.69 -10.35 22.85
CA GLU A 59 6.70 -10.92 21.95
C GLU A 59 6.07 -11.34 20.62
N LEU A 60 4.89 -11.95 20.67
CA LEU A 60 4.15 -12.37 19.47
C LEU A 60 3.73 -11.18 18.59
N GLU A 61 3.34 -10.04 19.17
CA GLU A 61 3.01 -8.80 18.45
C GLU A 61 4.24 -8.22 17.73
N ILE A 62 5.38 -8.18 18.41
CA ILE A 62 6.65 -7.74 17.81
C ILE A 62 7.04 -8.67 16.65
N LEU A 63 6.89 -9.98 16.83
CA LEU A 63 7.17 -10.96 15.77
C LEU A 63 6.18 -10.90 14.61
N ALA A 64 4.89 -10.68 14.87
CA ALA A 64 3.88 -10.46 13.83
C ALA A 64 4.28 -9.28 12.93
N HIS A 65 4.72 -8.19 13.56
CA HIS A 65 5.23 -7.01 12.86
C HIS A 65 6.49 -7.33 12.07
N LEU A 66 7.50 -7.95 12.70
CA LEU A 66 8.77 -8.31 12.08
C LEU A 66 8.61 -9.26 10.87
N TYR A 67 7.68 -10.21 10.97
CA TYR A 67 7.40 -11.20 9.93
C TYR A 67 6.38 -10.73 8.89
N ARG A 68 5.80 -9.55 9.09
CA ARG A 68 4.79 -8.95 8.20
C ARG A 68 3.56 -9.85 8.02
N VAL A 69 3.09 -10.45 9.12
CA VAL A 69 1.85 -11.23 9.17
C VAL A 69 0.87 -10.60 10.16
N PRO A 70 -0.45 -10.64 9.91
CA PRO A 70 -1.42 -10.19 10.91
C PRO A 70 -1.32 -11.06 12.17
N LEU A 71 -1.55 -10.50 13.36
CA LEU A 71 -1.48 -11.26 14.62
C LEU A 71 -2.41 -12.50 14.62
N ALA A 72 -3.56 -12.40 13.95
CA ALA A 72 -4.51 -13.49 13.75
C ALA A 72 -3.90 -14.72 13.03
N TYR A 73 -2.80 -14.56 12.29
CA TYR A 73 -2.06 -15.64 11.65
C TYR A 73 -1.66 -16.74 12.65
N PHE A 74 -1.29 -16.38 13.87
CA PHE A 74 -0.88 -17.35 14.87
C PHE A 74 -2.03 -18.15 15.48
N TRP A 75 -3.29 -17.81 15.15
CA TRP A 75 -4.50 -18.50 15.57
C TRP A 75 -5.13 -19.38 14.50
N SER A 76 -4.53 -19.49 13.30
CA SER A 76 -5.05 -20.39 12.27
C SER A 76 -4.79 -21.85 12.61
N GLU A 77 -5.81 -22.69 12.46
CA GLU A 77 -5.69 -24.16 12.59
C GLU A 77 -5.04 -24.80 11.35
N GLU A 78 -5.07 -24.07 10.23
CA GLU A 78 -4.38 -24.44 9.00
C GLU A 78 -3.11 -23.57 8.87
N ILE A 79 -1.97 -24.23 8.68
CA ILE A 79 -0.81 -23.59 8.08
C ILE A 79 -1.20 -23.44 6.61
N SER A 80 -1.83 -22.32 6.29
CA SER A 80 -2.13 -21.99 4.90
C SER A 80 -0.79 -21.94 4.16
N ASP A 81 -0.53 -23.01 3.41
CA ASP A 81 0.45 -23.07 2.32
C ASP A 81 -0.02 -22.22 1.13
N GLU A 82 -1.26 -21.73 1.23
CA GLU A 82 -1.61 -20.42 0.72
C GLU A 82 -0.58 -19.44 1.27
N ARG A 83 0.46 -19.25 0.47
CA ARG A 83 0.83 -17.89 0.16
C ARG A 83 -0.50 -17.12 0.15
N SER A 84 -0.63 -16.12 1.03
CA SER A 84 -0.94 -14.82 0.44
C SER A 84 0.09 -14.73 -0.69
N ASP A 85 -0.28 -15.20 -1.88
CA ASP A 85 0.51 -15.09 -3.09
C ASP A 85 0.33 -13.61 -3.34
N GLY A 86 1.08 -12.83 -2.58
CA GLY A 86 1.53 -11.49 -2.91
C GLY A 86 2.38 -11.54 -4.17
N LYS A 87 2.09 -12.43 -5.13
CA LYS A 87 1.79 -11.97 -6.47
C LYS A 87 0.66 -10.93 -6.36
N LEU A 88 1.03 -9.74 -5.85
CA LEU A 88 0.64 -8.47 -6.43
C LEU A 88 0.42 -8.80 -7.91
N PRO A 89 -0.80 -8.73 -8.46
CA PRO A 89 -1.03 -9.12 -9.84
C PRO A 89 -0.21 -8.17 -10.70
N VAL A 90 1.06 -8.53 -10.97
CA VAL A 90 2.11 -7.58 -11.32
C VAL A 90 1.71 -6.90 -12.62
N ALA A 91 1.15 -7.68 -13.55
CA ALA A 91 0.56 -7.16 -14.78
C ALA A 91 -0.61 -6.19 -14.55
N ALA A 92 -1.53 -6.49 -13.63
CA ALA A 92 -2.65 -5.60 -13.31
C ALA A 92 -2.20 -4.31 -12.60
N ILE A 93 -1.18 -4.41 -11.76
CA ILE A 93 -0.56 -3.29 -11.03
C ILE A 93 0.25 -2.42 -11.96
N MET A 94 1.08 -3.01 -12.82
CA MET A 94 1.79 -2.30 -13.89
C MET A 94 0.79 -1.61 -14.81
N GLY A 95 -0.29 -2.29 -15.23
CA GLY A 95 -1.33 -1.70 -16.06
C GLY A 95 -2.12 -0.58 -15.39
N LEU A 96 -2.42 -0.70 -14.08
CA LEU A 96 -3.02 0.39 -13.31
C LEU A 96 -2.05 1.56 -13.18
N ARG A 97 -0.78 1.29 -12.88
CA ARG A 97 0.25 2.31 -12.68
C ARG A 97 0.55 3.06 -13.98
N ARG A 98 0.63 2.37 -15.12
CA ARG A 98 0.79 2.97 -16.44
C ARG A 98 -0.33 3.97 -16.73
N ARG A 99 -1.59 3.60 -16.45
CA ARG A 99 -2.75 4.49 -16.63
C ARG A 99 -2.69 5.72 -15.72
N ILE A 100 -2.29 5.56 -14.46
CA ILE A 100 -2.10 6.69 -13.55
C ILE A 100 -1.05 7.66 -14.09
N ILE A 101 0.12 7.15 -14.51
CA ILE A 101 1.21 7.98 -15.05
C ILE A 101 0.77 8.68 -16.34
N ALA A 102 0.04 7.99 -17.22
CA ALA A 102 -0.51 8.54 -18.46
C ALA A 102 -1.44 9.73 -18.20
N VAL A 103 -2.39 9.58 -17.26
CA VAL A 103 -3.32 10.65 -16.86
C VAL A 103 -2.58 11.82 -16.22
N LEU A 104 -1.61 11.54 -15.35
CA LEU A 104 -0.80 12.59 -14.71
C LEU A 104 0.00 13.39 -15.73
N LEU A 105 0.59 12.73 -16.74
CA LEU A 105 1.31 13.39 -17.82
C LEU A 105 0.37 14.27 -18.65
N GLN A 106 -0.81 13.73 -19.01
CA GLN A 106 -1.83 14.49 -19.72
C GLN A 106 -2.25 15.74 -18.94
N GLN A 107 -2.51 15.59 -17.64
CA GLN A 107 -2.88 16.71 -16.76
C GLN A 107 -1.78 17.77 -16.73
N ALA A 108 -0.52 17.37 -16.49
CA ALA A 108 0.62 18.28 -16.44
C ALA A 108 0.81 19.03 -17.77
N ARG A 109 0.59 18.34 -18.91
CA ARG A 109 0.66 18.95 -20.24
C ARG A 109 -0.44 19.99 -20.45
N ILE A 110 -1.68 19.67 -20.09
CA ILE A 110 -2.82 20.57 -20.24
C ILE A 110 -2.66 21.81 -19.33
N GLU A 111 -2.23 21.63 -18.09
CA GLU A 111 -1.97 22.71 -17.14
C GLU A 111 -0.83 23.63 -17.60
N ALA A 112 0.22 23.05 -18.18
CA ALA A 112 1.32 23.82 -18.78
C ALA A 112 0.93 24.45 -20.14
N GLY A 113 -0.28 24.19 -20.66
CA GLY A 113 -0.76 24.70 -21.93
C GLY A 113 0.03 24.19 -23.14
N ARG A 114 0.61 22.99 -23.05
CA ARG A 114 1.50 22.43 -24.08
C ARG A 114 0.79 21.49 -25.05
N SER A 115 1.23 21.51 -26.31
CA SER A 115 0.74 20.60 -27.35
C SER A 115 1.54 19.29 -27.42
N TYR A 116 0.99 18.29 -28.11
CA TYR A 116 1.73 17.05 -28.37
C TYR A 116 2.99 17.31 -29.21
N GLU A 117 2.93 18.24 -30.15
CA GLU A 117 4.04 18.62 -31.02
C GLU A 117 5.21 19.26 -30.27
N GLU A 118 4.94 19.93 -29.13
CA GLU A 118 6.00 20.48 -28.28
C GLU A 118 6.76 19.38 -27.53
N LEU A 119 6.05 18.43 -26.92
CA LEU A 119 6.66 17.27 -26.25
C LEU A 119 7.36 16.33 -27.23
N ALA A 120 6.77 16.14 -28.41
CA ALA A 120 7.35 15.31 -29.46
C ALA A 120 8.67 15.90 -29.98
N ARG A 121 8.76 17.22 -30.13
CA ARG A 121 10.01 17.91 -30.46
C ARG A 121 11.05 17.81 -29.36
N LEU A 122 10.65 17.88 -28.09
CA LEU A 122 11.55 17.69 -26.96
C LEU A 122 12.23 16.32 -26.98
N LEU A 123 11.47 15.27 -27.33
CA LEU A 123 11.95 13.88 -27.34
C LEU A 123 12.46 13.39 -28.71
N ASP A 124 12.49 14.27 -29.71
CA ASP A 124 12.81 13.92 -31.11
C ASP A 124 12.02 12.70 -31.63
N CYS A 125 10.70 12.73 -31.42
CA CYS A 125 9.79 11.64 -31.80
C CYS A 125 8.52 12.14 -32.51
N PRO A 126 7.71 11.25 -33.10
CA PRO A 126 6.41 11.61 -33.64
C PRO A 126 5.38 11.98 -32.53
N PRO A 127 4.45 12.94 -32.77
CA PRO A 127 3.38 13.28 -31.80
C PRO A 127 2.47 12.12 -31.42
N THR A 128 2.31 11.13 -32.31
CA THR A 128 1.56 9.90 -32.03
C THR A 128 2.15 9.09 -30.88
N ARG A 129 3.46 9.19 -30.62
CA ARG A 129 4.11 8.52 -29.49
C ARG A 129 3.72 9.16 -28.16
N ILE A 130 3.59 10.49 -28.12
CA ILE A 130 3.08 11.21 -26.94
C ILE A 130 1.62 10.83 -26.68
N ALA A 131 0.81 10.74 -27.73
CA ALA A 131 -0.57 10.28 -27.61
C ALA A 131 -0.67 8.85 -27.04
N ALA A 132 0.21 7.93 -27.48
CA ALA A 132 0.26 6.56 -26.96
C ALA A 132 0.70 6.49 -25.49
N TYR A 133 1.52 7.44 -25.04
CA TYR A 133 1.87 7.59 -23.62
C TYR A 133 0.68 8.07 -22.79
N GLU A 134 -0.04 9.10 -23.24
CA GLU A 134 -1.22 9.62 -22.54
C GLU A 134 -2.44 8.68 -22.59
N SER A 135 -2.49 7.74 -23.55
CA SER A 135 -3.51 6.68 -23.61
C SER A 135 -3.13 5.38 -22.89
N ALA A 136 -1.92 5.31 -22.30
CA ALA A 136 -1.36 4.11 -21.67
C ALA A 136 -1.21 2.89 -22.62
N GLU A 137 -1.17 3.11 -23.93
CA GLU A 137 -0.89 2.07 -24.93
C GLU A 137 0.57 1.60 -24.85
N SER A 138 1.49 2.51 -24.50
CA SER A 138 2.91 2.24 -24.32
C SER A 138 3.42 2.71 -22.95
N ASP A 139 4.46 2.05 -22.45
CA ASP A 139 5.18 2.52 -21.26
C ASP A 139 6.03 3.73 -21.61
N ILE A 140 6.08 4.70 -20.69
CA ILE A 140 6.93 5.89 -20.81
C ILE A 140 8.32 5.56 -20.24
N PRO A 141 9.40 5.63 -21.03
CA PRO A 141 10.75 5.48 -20.51
C PRO A 141 11.05 6.54 -19.45
N LEU A 142 11.73 6.16 -18.36
CA LEU A 142 11.98 7.07 -17.24
C LEU A 142 12.70 8.36 -17.67
N VAL A 143 13.72 8.26 -18.52
CA VAL A 143 14.49 9.42 -19.01
C VAL A 143 13.62 10.37 -19.83
N GLU A 144 12.69 9.82 -20.63
CA GLU A 144 11.74 10.62 -21.40
C GLU A 144 10.71 11.29 -20.46
N LEU A 145 10.24 10.57 -19.44
CA LEU A 145 9.35 11.12 -18.41
C LEU A 145 10.03 12.25 -17.63
N GLU A 146 11.30 12.11 -17.27
CA GLU A 146 12.10 13.15 -16.59
C GLU A 146 12.24 14.41 -17.45
N ALA A 147 12.58 14.25 -18.74
CA ALA A 147 12.69 15.37 -19.66
C ALA A 147 11.34 16.10 -19.81
N MET A 148 10.24 15.36 -19.99
CA MET A 148 8.90 15.93 -20.07
C MET A 148 8.48 16.61 -18.76
N ALA A 149 8.75 15.99 -17.60
CA ALA A 149 8.44 16.57 -16.30
C ALA A 149 9.13 17.94 -16.10
N GLN A 150 10.43 18.00 -16.43
CA GLN A 150 11.21 19.23 -16.39
C GLN A 150 10.64 20.29 -17.35
N PHE A 151 10.31 19.90 -18.58
CA PHE A 151 9.74 20.81 -19.58
C PHE A 151 8.35 21.33 -19.21
N LEU A 152 7.54 20.50 -18.54
CA LEU A 152 6.20 20.84 -18.05
C LEU A 152 6.21 21.56 -16.70
N GLY A 153 7.37 21.67 -16.05
CA GLY A 153 7.52 22.38 -14.78
C GLY A 153 6.99 21.62 -13.56
N VAL A 154 6.89 20.29 -13.64
CA VAL A 154 6.46 19.44 -12.51
C VAL A 154 7.64 18.63 -11.96
N PRO A 155 7.79 18.49 -10.63
CA PRO A 155 8.85 17.65 -10.06
C PRO A 155 8.55 16.17 -10.32
N MET A 156 9.58 15.33 -10.37
CA MET A 156 9.38 13.87 -10.55
C MET A 156 8.51 13.22 -9.47
N SER A 157 8.49 13.79 -8.25
CA SER A 157 7.60 13.34 -7.16
C SER A 157 6.12 13.39 -7.53
N TYR A 158 5.71 14.29 -8.43
CA TYR A 158 4.35 14.36 -8.95
C TYR A 158 3.86 13.03 -9.55
N PHE A 159 4.76 12.30 -10.21
CA PHE A 159 4.45 10.98 -10.76
C PHE A 159 4.56 9.88 -9.71
N PHE A 160 5.43 10.02 -8.70
CA PHE A 160 5.72 9.00 -7.67
C PHE A 160 4.67 8.95 -6.55
N ASP A 161 4.19 10.09 -6.08
CA ASP A 161 3.37 10.19 -4.85
C ASP A 161 1.97 9.57 -5.00
N GLN A 162 1.52 9.33 -6.23
CA GLN A 162 0.25 8.64 -6.54
C GLN A 162 0.44 7.17 -6.93
N GLY A 163 1.60 6.58 -6.62
CA GLY A 163 1.90 5.19 -6.94
C GLY A 163 1.36 4.18 -5.93
N ILE A 164 1.23 2.93 -6.39
CA ILE A 164 1.21 1.77 -5.49
C ILE A 164 2.57 1.75 -4.81
N GLN A 165 2.62 2.21 -3.56
CA GLN A 165 3.78 2.07 -2.70
C GLN A 165 4.08 0.56 -2.62
N PRO A 166 5.24 0.08 -3.11
CA PRO A 166 5.60 -1.32 -3.01
C PRO A 166 5.89 -1.62 -1.55
N SER A 167 4.83 -1.97 -0.80
CA SER A 167 4.84 -2.42 0.59
C SER A 167 6.03 -1.87 1.41
N GLY A 168 6.08 -0.56 1.62
CA GLY A 168 7.23 0.06 2.29
C GLY A 168 7.19 1.57 2.48
N GLY A 169 6.04 2.23 2.24
CA GLY A 169 5.85 3.58 2.77
C GLY A 169 6.03 3.54 4.28
N GLN A 170 6.69 4.56 4.83
CA GLN A 170 6.85 4.78 6.26
C GLN A 170 5.57 4.34 6.97
N LEU A 171 5.69 3.38 7.89
CA LEU A 171 4.54 2.89 8.64
C LEU A 171 3.79 4.12 9.16
N PRO A 172 2.48 4.25 8.89
CA PRO A 172 1.71 5.35 9.45
C PRO A 172 1.98 5.36 10.94
N ASP A 173 2.31 6.53 11.48
CA ASP A 173 2.61 6.65 12.91
C ASP A 173 1.40 6.13 13.70
N MET A 174 1.64 5.63 14.91
CA MET A 174 0.60 5.08 15.78
C MET A 174 -0.55 6.07 15.99
N GLU A 175 -0.28 7.38 15.91
CA GLU A 175 -1.31 8.42 15.94
C GLU A 175 -2.13 8.52 14.65
N GLU A 176 -1.54 8.33 13.47
CA GLU A 176 -2.29 8.28 12.20
C GLU A 176 -3.20 7.06 12.16
N LEU A 177 -2.73 5.91 12.67
CA LEU A 177 -3.54 4.69 12.77
C LEU A 177 -4.71 4.84 13.75
N LYS A 178 -4.51 5.53 14.89
CA LYS A 178 -5.59 5.86 15.83
C LYS A 178 -6.63 6.78 15.19
N GLN A 179 -6.20 7.84 14.52
CA GLN A 179 -7.11 8.78 13.85
C GLN A 179 -7.93 8.10 12.75
N LEU A 180 -7.33 7.20 11.97
CA LEU A 180 -8.05 6.38 10.99
C LEU A 180 -9.04 5.40 11.64
N ALA A 181 -8.68 4.85 12.80
CA ALA A 181 -9.56 3.96 13.56
C ALA A 181 -10.77 4.70 14.18
N GLU A 182 -10.60 5.97 14.55
CA GLU A 182 -11.65 6.83 15.11
C GLU A 182 -12.69 7.29 14.08
N LEU A 183 -12.39 7.19 12.77
CA LEU A 183 -13.35 7.55 11.72
C LEU A 183 -14.67 6.76 11.85
N PRO A 184 -15.83 7.38 11.57
CA PRO A 184 -17.11 6.68 11.52
C PRO A 184 -17.09 5.44 10.62
N ALA A 185 -17.86 4.40 10.99
CA ALA A 185 -17.77 3.09 10.34
C ALA A 185 -18.15 3.11 8.85
N ASP A 186 -19.11 3.94 8.48
CA ASP A 186 -19.53 4.25 7.12
C ASP A 186 -18.40 4.92 6.32
N VAL A 187 -17.72 5.91 6.90
CA VAL A 187 -16.58 6.59 6.28
C VAL A 187 -15.41 5.62 6.05
N ARG A 188 -15.09 4.77 7.04
CA ARG A 188 -14.04 3.75 6.87
C ARG A 188 -14.38 2.78 5.73
N ARG A 189 -15.63 2.30 5.65
CA ARG A 189 -16.10 1.42 4.56
C ARG A 189 -16.01 2.11 3.20
N PHE A 190 -16.31 3.41 3.14
CA PHE A 190 -16.19 4.19 1.92
C PHE A 190 -14.72 4.29 1.46
N ILE A 191 -13.79 4.58 2.37
CA ILE A 191 -12.36 4.77 2.05
C ILE A 191 -11.69 3.49 1.54
N VAL A 192 -11.99 2.33 2.14
CA VAL A 192 -11.32 1.05 1.78
C VAL A 192 -11.80 0.45 0.46
N THR A 193 -12.79 1.06 -0.20
CA THR A 193 -13.33 0.58 -1.47
C THR A 193 -12.46 1.08 -2.63
N PRO A 194 -11.81 0.20 -3.45
CA PRO A 194 -10.83 0.62 -4.46
C PRO A 194 -11.34 1.59 -5.54
N GLY A 195 -12.65 1.60 -5.82
CA GLY A 195 -13.26 2.56 -6.75
C GLY A 195 -13.53 3.94 -6.16
N ASN A 196 -13.47 4.08 -4.84
CA ASN A 196 -13.87 5.32 -4.17
C ASN A 196 -12.77 6.39 -4.14
N ILE A 197 -11.56 6.03 -4.59
CA ILE A 197 -10.41 6.93 -4.59
C ILE A 197 -10.66 8.21 -5.40
N LEU A 198 -11.41 8.12 -6.51
CA LEU A 198 -11.75 9.28 -7.35
C LEU A 198 -12.65 10.29 -6.61
N TYR A 199 -13.55 9.80 -5.76
CA TYR A 199 -14.41 10.66 -4.94
C TYR A 199 -13.61 11.34 -3.83
N LEU A 200 -12.64 10.66 -3.25
CA LEU A 200 -11.74 11.25 -2.26
C LEU A 200 -10.87 12.35 -2.88
N HIS A 201 -10.30 12.11 -4.07
CA HIS A 201 -9.57 13.15 -4.81
C HIS A 201 -10.44 14.36 -5.12
N ALA A 202 -11.66 14.15 -5.59
CA ALA A 202 -12.60 15.24 -5.83
C ALA A 202 -12.90 16.02 -4.55
N ALA A 203 -13.14 15.33 -3.42
CA ALA A 203 -13.38 15.97 -2.13
C ALA A 203 -12.17 16.80 -1.65
N MET A 204 -10.95 16.30 -1.85
CA MET A 204 -9.71 17.02 -1.54
C MET A 204 -9.50 18.26 -2.42
N GLN A 205 -9.81 18.15 -3.73
CA GLN A 205 -9.76 19.29 -4.64
C GLN A 205 -10.78 20.36 -4.24
N LEU A 206 -11.99 19.96 -3.87
CA LEU A 206 -13.04 20.87 -3.40
C LEU A 206 -12.65 21.55 -2.08
N SER A 207 -12.07 20.84 -1.12
CA SER A 207 -11.70 21.42 0.18
C SER A 207 -10.61 22.49 0.09
N ALA A 208 -9.79 22.46 -0.98
CA ALA A 208 -8.76 23.47 -1.25
C ALA A 208 -9.32 24.77 -1.88
N LEU A 209 -10.58 24.79 -2.32
CA LEU A 209 -11.18 25.97 -2.96
C LEU A 209 -11.66 27.02 -1.94
N PRO A 210 -11.65 28.31 -2.31
CA PRO A 210 -12.27 29.36 -1.49
C PRO A 210 -13.76 29.09 -1.27
N ALA A 211 -14.26 29.37 -0.06
CA ALA A 211 -15.65 29.14 0.32
C ALA A 211 -16.68 29.81 -0.64
N SER A 212 -16.32 30.95 -1.24
CA SER A 212 -17.14 31.64 -2.25
C SER A 212 -17.27 30.86 -3.56
N THR A 213 -16.24 30.12 -3.95
CA THR A 213 -16.26 29.24 -5.13
C THR A 213 -17.08 27.99 -4.86
N LEU A 214 -16.92 27.38 -3.69
CA LEU A 214 -17.74 26.22 -3.28
C LEU A 214 -19.23 26.55 -3.22
N ARG A 215 -19.58 27.74 -2.73
CA ARG A 215 -20.97 28.20 -2.70
C ARG A 215 -21.58 28.33 -4.10
N ARG A 216 -20.85 28.93 -5.04
CA ARG A 216 -21.28 29.00 -6.45
C ARG A 216 -21.47 27.62 -7.08
N ILE A 217 -20.55 26.70 -6.83
CA ILE A 217 -20.67 25.32 -7.35
C ILE A 217 -21.92 24.65 -6.77
N GLY A 218 -22.18 24.82 -5.48
CA GLY A 218 -23.39 24.31 -4.84
C GLY A 218 -24.68 24.91 -5.41
N GLU A 219 -24.70 26.22 -5.64
CA GLU A 219 -25.83 26.93 -6.28
C GLU A 219 -26.07 26.42 -7.70
N SER A 220 -25.01 26.29 -8.51
CA SER A 220 -25.11 25.74 -9.86
C SER A 220 -25.60 24.29 -9.85
N LEU A 221 -25.16 23.45 -8.91
CA LEU A 221 -25.64 22.06 -8.78
C LEU A 221 -27.11 21.97 -8.39
N LEU A 222 -27.60 22.91 -7.56
CA LEU A 222 -29.03 23.00 -7.23
C LEU A 222 -29.86 23.34 -8.45
N ASP A 223 -29.41 24.32 -9.27
CA ASP A 223 -30.11 24.77 -10.48
C ASP A 223 -30.24 23.69 -11.57
N ILE A 224 -29.36 22.69 -11.62
CA ILE A 224 -29.46 21.54 -12.54
C ILE A 224 -30.23 20.35 -11.96
N THR A 225 -30.56 20.36 -10.67
CA THR A 225 -31.29 19.28 -9.99
C THR A 225 -32.76 19.62 -9.72
N TYR A 226 -33.19 20.85 -10.04
CA TYR A 226 -34.57 21.34 -10.03
C TYR A 226 -35.04 21.69 -11.44
#